data_AF-A0A9C7PUW4-F1
#
_entry.id   AF-A0A9C7PUW4-F1
#
_cell.length_a   1.000
_cell.length_b   1.000
_cell.length_c   1.000
_cell.angle_alpha   90.00
_cell.angle_beta   90.00
_cell.angle_gamma   90.00
#
_symmetry.space_group_name_H-M   'P 1'
#
loop_
_entity.id
_entity.type
_entity.pdbx_description
1 polymer ?
#
loop_
_entity_poly.entity_id
_entity_poly.type
_entity_poly.pdbx_seq_one_letter_code
_entity_poly.pdbx_strand_id
1 'polypeptide(L)'
;MIDQPDSLSHWFRKTPLVNSSRCSCETVQLYENETFPVPELKDRSNALYKQGRLLEAEQLYMLAIRQIEDTRKVPSTSSDPTIFLRDEDRSTLQVLYSNLSQTRILLEKFQDAERDAKKAIDLYQKGSCSKKVLVKSFLRRSSAFLGLLQFDSALASLEQVQKLEPNNTECNKLYSQVTKALVEHGSNLRSNYEQNSQRDVLDFSHRLFSSVLVDGQPKEYFSSQISKTASKPCALIQELSSQDDNQEEPNDK
;
A
#
# COMPACT_ATOMS: atom_id res chain seq x y z
N MET A 1 -19.78 5.91 20.69
CA MET A 1 -18.94 6.26 19.54
C MET A 1 -17.61 5.59 19.75
N ILE A 2 -17.37 4.49 19.04
CA ILE A 2 -16.11 3.75 19.11
C ILE A 2 -15.25 4.30 17.97
N ASP A 3 -14.14 4.95 18.30
CA ASP A 3 -13.14 5.40 17.33
C ASP A 3 -12.60 4.18 16.57
N GLN A 4 -12.81 4.15 15.25
CA GLN A 4 -12.14 3.20 14.37
C GLN A 4 -10.68 3.63 14.17
N PRO A 5 -9.69 2.76 14.38
CA PRO A 5 -8.30 3.07 14.05
C PRO A 5 -8.07 2.78 12.56
N ASP A 6 -8.64 3.58 11.66
CA ASP A 6 -8.32 3.53 10.22
C ASP A 6 -6.94 4.13 9.90
N SER A 7 -6.20 4.60 10.91
CA SER A 7 -4.91 5.24 10.72
C SER A 7 -3.76 4.23 10.76
N LEU A 8 -3.35 3.77 9.57
CA LEU A 8 -2.10 3.04 9.32
C LEU A 8 -0.84 3.82 9.73
N SER A 9 -0.98 5.05 10.20
CA SER A 9 0.13 5.90 10.63
C SER A 9 1.01 5.26 11.71
N HIS A 10 0.50 4.30 12.50
CA HIS A 10 1.31 3.57 13.48
C HIS A 10 2.45 2.74 12.85
N TRP A 11 2.29 2.25 11.61
CA TRP A 11 3.35 1.54 10.89
C TRP A 11 4.46 2.47 10.37
N PHE A 12 4.14 3.75 10.17
CA PHE A 12 5.03 4.75 9.54
C PHE A 12 5.58 5.81 10.52
N ARG A 13 5.03 5.93 11.74
CA ARG A 13 5.46 6.92 12.73
C ARG A 13 6.81 6.55 13.38
N LYS A 14 7.84 7.33 13.07
CA LYS A 14 9.06 7.46 13.89
C LYS A 14 9.30 8.87 14.44
N THR A 15 8.47 9.85 14.10
CA THR A 15 8.60 11.23 14.57
C THR A 15 7.23 11.85 14.88
N PRO A 16 7.11 12.68 15.92
CA PRO A 16 5.90 13.45 16.15
C PRO A 16 5.71 14.47 15.03
N LEU A 17 4.56 14.42 14.37
CA LEU A 17 4.12 15.42 13.40
C LEU A 17 4.05 16.78 14.10
N VAL A 18 4.97 17.69 13.78
CA VAL A 18 4.92 19.07 14.24
C VAL A 18 3.81 19.78 13.46
N ASN A 19 2.94 20.49 14.18
CA ASN A 19 1.78 21.25 13.70
C ASN A 19 2.00 21.88 12.32
N SER A 20 1.33 21.32 11.31
CA SER A 20 1.29 21.83 9.94
C SER A 20 0.16 22.85 9.80
N SER A 21 0.33 24.04 10.39
CA SER A 21 -0.61 25.16 10.24
C SER A 21 -0.29 26.10 9.07
N ARG A 22 0.73 25.79 8.24
CA ARG A 22 0.98 26.52 7.00
C ARG A 22 0.32 25.84 5.81
N CYS A 23 -0.56 26.59 5.15
CA CYS A 23 -1.28 26.16 3.96
C CYS A 23 -0.31 25.85 2.82
N SER A 24 -0.58 24.79 2.04
CA SER A 24 0.29 24.31 0.97
C SER A 24 0.58 25.33 -0.13
N CYS A 25 -0.21 26.41 -0.24
CA CYS A 25 -0.06 27.47 -1.24
C CYS A 25 1.03 28.51 -0.90
N GLU A 26 1.28 28.81 0.38
CA GLU A 26 2.28 29.83 0.78
C GLU A 26 3.72 29.33 0.60
N THR A 27 3.96 28.03 0.75
CA THR A 27 5.31 27.46 0.67
C THR A 27 5.81 27.35 -0.78
N VAL A 28 4.91 27.22 -1.76
CA VAL A 28 5.25 27.12 -3.20
C VAL A 28 5.93 28.41 -3.71
N GLN A 29 5.60 29.56 -3.14
CA GLN A 29 6.14 30.86 -3.57
C GLN A 29 7.58 31.13 -3.10
N LEU A 30 8.16 30.29 -2.24
CA LEU A 30 9.48 30.58 -1.65
C LEU A 30 10.65 30.41 -2.63
N TYR A 31 10.49 29.69 -3.74
CA TYR A 31 11.61 29.31 -4.60
C TYR A 31 11.39 29.51 -6.11
N GLU A 32 10.25 30.06 -6.54
CA GLU A 32 9.98 30.28 -7.97
C GLU A 32 10.89 31.36 -8.59
N ASN A 33 11.48 32.23 -7.78
CA ASN A 33 12.29 33.36 -8.24
C ASN A 33 13.81 33.15 -8.12
N GLU A 34 14.27 32.05 -7.50
CA GLU A 34 15.70 31.77 -7.31
C GLU A 34 16.13 30.57 -8.18
N THR A 35 16.96 30.84 -9.21
CA THR A 35 17.48 29.78 -10.09
C THR A 35 18.72 29.12 -9.49
N PHE A 36 18.49 28.12 -8.64
CA PHE A 36 19.58 27.27 -8.13
C PHE A 36 19.97 26.17 -9.14
N PRO A 37 21.24 25.75 -9.18
CA PRO A 37 21.65 24.58 -9.94
C PRO A 37 21.11 23.29 -9.31
N VAL A 38 20.81 22.27 -10.13
CA VAL A 38 20.25 20.97 -9.70
C VAL A 38 20.98 20.32 -8.51
N PRO A 39 22.33 20.28 -8.46
CA PRO A 39 23.04 19.71 -7.31
C PRO A 39 22.72 20.43 -5.99
N GLU A 40 22.63 21.76 -6.02
CA GLU A 40 22.32 22.57 -4.84
C GLU A 40 20.86 22.35 -4.39
N LEU A 41 19.92 22.29 -5.34
CA LEU A 41 18.53 21.94 -5.03
C LEU A 41 18.43 20.58 -4.35
N LYS A 42 19.16 19.57 -4.86
CA LYS A 42 19.21 18.24 -4.26
C LYS A 42 19.76 18.27 -2.83
N ASP A 43 20.86 19.00 -2.61
CA ASP A 43 21.50 19.05 -1.29
C ASP A 43 20.65 19.81 -0.26
N ARG A 44 20.03 20.91 -0.67
CA ARG A 44 19.06 21.65 0.14
C ARG A 44 17.82 20.81 0.47
N SER A 45 17.30 20.06 -0.50
CA SER A 45 16.19 19.12 -0.29
C SER A 45 16.56 18.05 0.74
N ASN A 46 17.76 17.46 0.64
CA ASN A 46 18.26 16.49 1.60
C ASN A 46 18.41 17.09 3.01
N ALA A 47 18.85 18.35 3.12
CA ALA A 47 18.98 19.06 4.39
C ALA A 47 17.60 19.27 5.04
N LEU A 48 16.62 19.77 4.28
CA LEU A 48 15.24 19.95 4.75
C LEU A 48 14.58 18.62 5.16
N TYR A 49 14.81 17.57 4.38
CA TYR A 49 14.35 16.22 4.71
C TYR A 49 14.89 15.76 6.07
N LYS A 50 16.20 15.95 6.32
CA LYS A 50 16.82 15.61 7.61
C LYS A 50 16.29 16.46 8.77
N GLN A 51 15.86 17.69 8.50
CA GLN A 51 15.22 18.58 9.49
C GLN A 51 13.74 18.24 9.76
N GLY A 52 13.16 17.27 9.04
CA GLY A 52 11.73 16.94 9.14
C GLY A 52 10.80 17.93 8.41
N ARG A 53 11.35 18.88 7.64
CA ARG A 53 10.59 19.85 6.83
C ARG A 53 10.18 19.22 5.51
N LEU A 54 9.33 18.20 5.59
CA LEU A 54 9.02 17.29 4.49
C LEU A 54 8.31 17.98 3.31
N LEU A 55 7.39 18.91 3.56
CA LEU A 55 6.69 19.65 2.52
C LEU A 55 7.64 20.51 1.67
N GLU A 56 8.59 21.18 2.32
CA GLU A 56 9.58 22.00 1.60
C GLU A 56 10.60 21.13 0.86
N ALA A 57 11.01 20.02 1.46
CA ALA A 57 11.86 19.04 0.80
C ALA A 57 11.18 18.48 -0.47
N GLU A 58 9.89 18.13 -0.39
CA GLU A 58 9.11 17.67 -1.54
C GLU A 58 9.13 18.69 -2.69
N GLN A 59 8.92 19.97 -2.38
CA GLN A 59 8.91 21.05 -3.37
C GLN A 59 10.25 21.21 -4.07
N LEU A 60 11.36 21.25 -3.31
CA LEU A 60 12.69 21.39 -3.90
C LEU A 60 13.10 20.16 -4.72
N TYR A 61 12.71 18.95 -4.32
CA TYR A 61 12.90 17.76 -5.16
C TYR A 61 12.14 17.86 -6.47
N MET A 62 10.87 18.30 -6.44
CA MET A 62 10.08 18.51 -7.65
C MET A 62 10.69 19.58 -8.57
N LEU A 63 11.20 20.67 -8.00
CA LEU A 63 11.87 21.72 -8.76
C LEU A 63 13.14 21.19 -9.46
N ALA A 64 13.96 20.43 -8.74
CA ALA A 64 15.17 19.80 -9.30
C ALA A 64 14.84 18.83 -10.45
N ILE A 65 13.81 17.99 -10.27
CA ILE A 65 13.34 17.05 -11.30
C ILE A 65 12.86 17.83 -12.53
N ARG A 66 12.03 18.87 -12.32
CA ARG A 66 11.51 19.71 -13.40
C ARG A 66 12.62 20.37 -14.19
N GLN A 67 13.67 20.88 -13.55
CA GLN A 67 14.80 21.51 -14.23
C GLN A 67 15.53 20.53 -15.17
N ILE A 68 15.74 19.29 -14.75
CA ILE A 68 16.35 18.26 -15.62
C ILE A 68 15.38 17.87 -16.74
N GLU A 69 14.09 17.72 -16.45
CA GLU A 69 13.07 17.34 -17.44
C GLU A 69 12.77 18.45 -18.46
N ASP A 70 12.83 19.72 -18.07
CA ASP A 70 12.63 20.85 -18.99
C ASP A 70 13.85 21.03 -19.90
N THR A 71 15.06 20.73 -19.42
CA THR A 71 16.27 20.64 -20.27
C THR A 71 16.11 19.60 -21.40
N ARG A 72 15.28 18.57 -21.20
CA ARG A 72 14.95 17.56 -22.23
C ARG A 72 14.02 18.10 -23.33
N LYS A 73 13.18 19.10 -23.04
CA LYS A 73 12.13 19.56 -23.96
C LYS A 73 12.62 20.57 -24.99
N VAL A 74 13.80 21.17 -24.80
CA VAL A 74 14.35 22.12 -25.76
C VAL A 74 14.88 21.33 -26.97
N PRO A 75 14.28 21.44 -28.16
CA PRO A 75 14.91 20.92 -29.37
C PRO A 75 16.12 21.79 -29.64
N SER A 76 17.31 21.31 -29.30
CA SER A 76 18.54 21.96 -29.70
C SER A 76 18.54 22.08 -31.23
N THR A 77 18.78 23.29 -31.74
CA THR A 77 18.93 23.63 -33.16
C THR A 77 20.12 22.95 -33.84
N SER A 78 20.76 21.98 -33.17
CA SER A 78 21.82 21.15 -33.69
C SER A 78 21.23 19.86 -34.27
N SER A 79 21.58 19.56 -35.51
CA SER A 79 21.22 18.40 -36.32
C SER A 79 21.76 17.06 -35.79
N ASP A 80 21.75 16.86 -34.47
CA ASP A 80 22.21 15.64 -33.83
C ASP A 80 21.00 14.90 -33.24
N PRO A 81 20.49 13.83 -33.88
CA PRO A 81 19.27 13.11 -33.47
C PRO A 81 19.41 12.33 -32.16
N THR A 82 20.49 12.55 -31.40
CA THR A 82 20.93 11.73 -30.29
C THR A 82 21.03 12.51 -28.99
N ILE A 83 19.95 13.20 -28.58
CA ILE A 83 19.81 13.70 -27.20
C ILE A 83 19.39 12.53 -26.29
N PHE A 84 20.28 11.55 -26.15
CA PHE A 84 20.23 10.64 -25.02
C PHE A 84 20.44 11.49 -23.77
N LEU A 85 19.51 11.41 -22.82
CA LEU A 85 19.67 12.03 -21.51
C LEU A 85 21.05 11.64 -20.97
N ARG A 86 21.92 12.61 -20.64
CA ARG A 86 23.27 12.32 -20.17
C ARG A 86 23.18 11.33 -19.03
N ASP A 87 24.09 10.36 -19.01
CA ASP A 87 24.09 9.29 -18.03
C ASP A 87 24.10 9.85 -16.58
N GLU A 88 24.78 10.97 -16.38
CA GLU A 88 24.82 11.74 -15.13
C GLU A 88 23.45 12.31 -14.74
N ASP A 89 22.72 12.88 -15.70
CA ASP A 89 21.36 13.41 -15.47
C ASP A 89 20.39 12.28 -15.14
N ARG A 90 20.58 11.09 -15.75
CA ARG A 90 19.72 9.93 -15.52
C ARG A 90 19.91 9.38 -14.11
N SER A 91 21.17 9.21 -13.73
CA SER A 91 21.57 8.82 -12.38
C SER A 91 21.05 9.81 -11.34
N THR A 92 21.14 11.12 -11.63
CA THR A 92 20.61 12.16 -10.75
C THR A 92 19.09 12.10 -10.62
N LEU A 93 18.36 11.97 -11.74
CA LEU A 93 16.91 11.77 -11.72
C LEU A 93 16.51 10.52 -10.93
N GLN A 94 17.24 9.43 -11.09
CA GLN A 94 16.98 8.18 -10.37
C GLN A 94 17.01 8.41 -8.85
N VAL A 95 18.03 9.13 -8.36
CA VAL A 95 18.19 9.48 -6.95
C VAL A 95 17.09 10.42 -6.48
N LEU A 96 16.78 11.47 -7.25
CA LEU A 96 15.76 12.46 -6.91
C LEU A 96 14.38 11.81 -6.78
N TYR A 97 13.96 11.02 -7.76
CA TYR A 97 12.69 10.29 -7.71
C TYR A 97 12.61 9.33 -6.53
N SER A 98 13.69 8.60 -6.26
CA SER A 98 13.73 7.70 -5.11
C SER A 98 13.57 8.47 -3.80
N ASN A 99 14.27 9.60 -3.62
CA ASN A 99 14.18 10.40 -2.40
C ASN A 99 12.84 11.13 -2.25
N LEU A 100 12.26 11.60 -3.36
CA LEU A 100 10.92 12.18 -3.39
C LEU A 100 9.87 11.14 -2.95
N SER A 101 9.96 9.91 -3.44
CA SER A 101 9.10 8.81 -3.01
C SER A 101 9.13 8.61 -1.49
N GLN A 102 10.34 8.58 -0.90
CA GLN A 102 10.47 8.49 0.56
C GLN A 102 9.81 9.66 1.29
N THR A 103 10.01 10.87 0.79
CA THR A 103 9.42 12.08 1.36
C THR A 103 7.90 12.00 1.34
N ARG A 104 7.32 11.52 0.24
CA ARG A 104 5.88 11.33 0.08
C ARG A 104 5.30 10.19 0.92
N ILE A 105 6.05 9.11 1.17
CA ILE A 105 5.66 8.08 2.15
C ILE A 105 5.51 8.69 3.54
N LEU A 106 6.47 9.53 3.95
CA LEU A 106 6.42 10.20 5.26
C LEU A 106 5.32 11.26 5.35
N LEU A 107 4.87 11.80 4.21
CA LEU A 107 3.71 12.68 4.10
C LEU A 107 2.39 11.91 3.89
N GLU A 108 2.41 10.58 3.94
CA GLU A 108 1.26 9.69 3.71
C GLU A 108 0.59 9.86 2.31
N LYS A 109 1.34 10.41 1.34
CA LYS A 109 0.93 10.54 -0.08
C LYS A 109 1.29 9.27 -0.86
N PHE A 110 0.69 8.15 -0.51
CA PHE A 110 1.16 6.83 -0.96
C PHE A 110 1.03 6.60 -2.47
N GLN A 111 -0.02 7.09 -3.13
CA GLN A 111 -0.17 6.99 -4.59
C GLN A 111 0.94 7.74 -5.32
N ASP A 112 1.30 8.94 -4.85
CA ASP A 112 2.38 9.73 -5.44
C ASP A 112 3.73 9.08 -5.21
N ALA A 113 3.95 8.56 -4.00
CA ALA A 113 5.17 7.85 -3.65
C ALA A 113 5.40 6.59 -4.52
N GLU A 114 4.34 5.83 -4.82
CA GLU A 114 4.42 4.67 -5.72
C GLU A 114 4.88 5.09 -7.12
N ARG A 115 4.27 6.15 -7.67
CA ARG A 115 4.59 6.65 -9.01
C ARG A 115 6.05 7.09 -9.12
N ASP A 116 6.56 7.80 -8.11
CA ASP A 116 7.95 8.23 -8.09
C ASP A 116 8.93 7.07 -7.95
N ALA A 117 8.62 6.10 -7.07
CA ALA A 117 9.45 4.90 -6.93
C ALA A 117 9.52 4.10 -8.23
N LYS A 118 8.38 3.97 -8.93
CA LYS A 118 8.31 3.34 -10.26
C LYS A 118 9.17 4.08 -11.27
N LYS A 119 9.09 5.41 -11.34
CA LYS A 119 9.96 6.21 -12.23
C LYS A 119 11.45 5.98 -11.94
N ALA A 120 11.85 5.90 -10.67
CA ALA A 120 13.23 5.60 -10.30
C ALA A 120 13.68 4.19 -10.75
N ILE A 121 12.78 3.21 -10.75
CA ILE A 121 13.04 1.86 -11.27
C ILE A 121 13.15 1.88 -12.80
N ASP A 122 12.23 2.56 -13.49
CA ASP A 122 12.21 2.66 -14.96
C ASP A 122 13.47 3.36 -15.50
N LEU A 123 14.05 4.30 -14.74
CA LEU A 123 15.31 4.95 -15.09
C LEU A 123 16.49 3.97 -15.06
N TYR A 124 16.49 3.01 -14.13
CA TYR A 124 17.56 2.01 -14.05
C TYR A 124 17.63 1.12 -15.29
N GLN A 125 16.47 0.74 -15.82
CA GLN A 125 16.37 -0.10 -17.02
C GLN A 125 16.92 0.58 -18.29
N LYS A 126 17.09 1.90 -18.26
CA LYS A 126 17.57 2.72 -19.38
C LYS A 126 19.09 3.01 -19.34
N GLY A 127 19.82 2.45 -18.38
CA GLY A 127 21.29 2.48 -18.30
C GLY A 127 21.90 3.54 -17.36
N SER A 128 23.14 3.32 -16.91
CA SER A 128 23.96 4.24 -16.07
C SER A 128 23.34 4.67 -14.73
N CYS A 129 22.74 3.71 -14.02
CA CYS A 129 22.01 3.97 -12.77
C CYS A 129 22.52 3.06 -11.63
N SER A 130 22.33 3.50 -10.39
CA SER A 130 22.85 2.79 -9.22
C SER A 130 21.95 1.62 -8.81
N LYS A 131 22.52 0.42 -8.69
CA LYS A 131 21.83 -0.76 -8.12
C LYS A 131 21.35 -0.49 -6.68
N LYS A 132 22.12 0.27 -5.89
CA LYS A 132 21.73 0.65 -4.52
C LYS A 132 20.46 1.52 -4.49
N VAL A 133 20.33 2.43 -5.45
CA VAL A 133 19.14 3.28 -5.59
C VAL A 133 17.96 2.46 -6.09
N LEU A 134 18.19 1.48 -6.97
CA LEU A 134 17.17 0.53 -7.42
C LEU A 134 16.57 -0.24 -6.24
N VAL A 135 17.41 -0.83 -5.38
CA VAL A 135 16.96 -1.57 -4.18
C VAL A 135 16.12 -0.67 -3.27
N LYS A 136 16.59 0.55 -2.97
CA LYS A 136 15.83 1.52 -2.18
C LYS A 136 14.48 1.87 -2.82
N SER A 137 14.44 1.98 -4.15
CA SER A 137 13.22 2.32 -4.88
C SER A 137 12.18 1.20 -4.79
N PHE A 138 12.59 -0.07 -4.86
CA PHE A 138 11.68 -1.19 -4.61
C PHE A 138 11.17 -1.24 -3.16
N LEU A 139 12.04 -1.01 -2.17
CA LEU A 139 11.62 -0.93 -0.76
C LEU A 139 10.61 0.20 -0.51
N ARG A 140 10.85 1.37 -1.09
CA ARG A 140 9.94 2.53 -1.03
C ARG A 140 8.61 2.24 -1.72
N ARG A 141 8.64 1.62 -2.91
CA ARG A 141 7.42 1.20 -3.62
C ARG A 141 6.60 0.22 -2.79
N SER A 142 7.25 -0.76 -2.16
CA SER A 142 6.59 -1.71 -1.26
C SER A 142 5.95 -1.01 -0.05
N SER A 143 6.65 -0.05 0.55
CA SER A 143 6.13 0.77 1.65
C SER A 143 4.92 1.61 1.22
N ALA A 144 4.94 2.16 0.01
CA ALA A 144 3.81 2.87 -0.57
C ALA A 144 2.61 1.94 -0.77
N PHE A 145 2.82 0.75 -1.34
CA PHE A 145 1.76 -0.26 -1.49
C PHE A 145 1.19 -0.74 -0.16
N LEU A 146 2.02 -0.88 0.87
CA LEU A 146 1.56 -1.16 2.23
C LEU A 146 0.62 -0.06 2.74
N GLY A 147 0.97 1.21 2.53
CA GLY A 147 0.09 2.34 2.86
C GLY A 147 -1.21 2.39 2.06
N LEU A 148 -1.24 1.76 0.87
CA LEU A 148 -2.42 1.60 0.02
C LEU A 148 -3.21 0.32 0.30
N LEU A 149 -2.80 -0.50 1.28
CA LEU A 149 -3.36 -1.85 1.55
C LEU A 149 -3.28 -2.80 0.33
N GLN A 150 -2.35 -2.55 -0.60
CA GLN A 150 -2.10 -3.37 -1.77
C GLN A 150 -1.02 -4.41 -1.47
N PHE A 151 -1.34 -5.36 -0.59
CA PHE A 151 -0.36 -6.30 -0.01
C PHE A 151 0.36 -7.15 -1.06
N ASP A 152 -0.35 -7.68 -2.07
CA ASP A 152 0.25 -8.50 -3.13
C ASP A 152 1.31 -7.71 -3.93
N SER A 153 1.01 -6.46 -4.24
CA SER A 153 1.94 -5.56 -4.95
C SER A 153 3.13 -5.16 -4.06
N ALA A 154 2.91 -5.02 -2.75
CA ALA A 154 3.97 -4.78 -1.79
C ALA A 154 4.94 -5.96 -1.72
N LEU A 155 4.43 -7.20 -1.65
CA LEU A 155 5.23 -8.42 -1.62
C LEU A 155 5.99 -8.63 -2.93
N ALA A 156 5.34 -8.45 -4.08
CA ALA A 156 5.99 -8.56 -5.39
C ALA A 156 7.18 -7.58 -5.53
N SER A 157 7.08 -6.38 -4.95
CA SER A 157 8.19 -5.42 -4.93
C SER A 157 9.35 -5.87 -4.03
N LEU A 158 9.06 -6.54 -2.90
CA LEU A 158 10.07 -7.08 -1.98
C LEU A 158 10.79 -8.29 -2.55
N GLU A 159 10.09 -9.15 -3.29
CA GLU A 159 10.72 -10.28 -3.99
C GLU A 159 11.82 -9.81 -4.95
N GLN A 160 11.62 -8.67 -5.63
CA GLN A 160 12.67 -8.08 -6.47
C GLN A 160 13.87 -7.64 -5.64
N VAL A 161 13.66 -7.09 -4.43
CA VAL A 161 14.77 -6.76 -3.52
C VAL A 161 15.52 -8.01 -3.08
N GLN A 162 14.82 -9.08 -2.70
CA GLN A 162 15.45 -10.35 -2.31
C GLN A 162 16.30 -10.95 -3.43
N LYS A 163 15.84 -10.87 -4.69
CA LYS A 163 16.64 -11.30 -5.86
C LYS A 163 17.92 -10.46 -6.04
N LEU A 164 17.85 -9.16 -5.76
CA LEU A 164 18.99 -8.24 -5.92
C LEU A 164 19.97 -8.31 -4.73
N GLU A 165 19.45 -8.46 -3.52
CA GLU A 165 20.14 -8.48 -2.23
C GLU A 165 19.44 -9.45 -1.23
N PRO A 166 19.80 -10.75 -1.25
CA PRO A 166 19.12 -11.77 -0.43
C PRO A 166 19.19 -11.54 1.09
N ASN A 167 20.26 -10.87 1.56
CA ASN A 167 20.50 -10.62 2.99
C ASN A 167 20.14 -9.19 3.42
N ASN A 168 19.22 -8.52 2.70
CA ASN A 168 18.83 -7.16 3.02
C ASN A 168 17.93 -7.12 4.27
N THR A 169 18.46 -6.56 5.36
CA THR A 169 17.76 -6.48 6.65
C THR A 169 16.52 -5.56 6.62
N GLU A 170 16.52 -4.52 5.80
CA GLU A 170 15.37 -3.63 5.63
C GLU A 170 14.23 -4.37 4.91
N CYS A 171 14.56 -5.15 3.88
CA CYS A 171 13.62 -5.99 3.15
C CYS A 171 12.93 -6.99 4.07
N ASN A 172 13.69 -7.71 4.91
CA ASN A 172 13.13 -8.71 5.83
C ASN A 172 12.20 -8.07 6.88
N LYS A 173 12.55 -6.88 7.38
CA LYS A 173 11.70 -6.12 8.29
C LYS A 173 10.39 -5.71 7.63
N LEU A 174 10.46 -5.14 6.43
CA LEU A 174 9.29 -4.69 5.69
C LEU A 174 8.40 -5.87 5.28
N TYR A 175 8.98 -7.00 4.89
CA TYR A 175 8.24 -8.24 4.62
C TYR A 175 7.44 -8.68 5.85
N SER A 176 8.05 -8.69 7.04
CA SER A 176 7.33 -9.01 8.28
C SER A 176 6.19 -8.04 8.58
N GLN A 177 6.37 -6.73 8.30
CA GLN A 177 5.32 -5.73 8.48
C GLN A 177 4.14 -5.95 7.51
N VAL A 178 4.43 -6.18 6.22
CA VAL A 178 3.40 -6.44 5.21
C VAL A 178 2.61 -7.70 5.55
N THR A 179 3.28 -8.79 5.93
CA THR A 179 2.61 -10.04 6.29
C THR A 179 1.73 -9.89 7.54
N LYS A 180 2.21 -9.15 8.57
CA LYS A 180 1.40 -8.85 9.75
C LYS A 180 0.16 -8.04 9.40
N ALA A 181 0.34 -6.96 8.64
CA ALA A 181 -0.77 -6.12 8.20
C ALA A 181 -1.80 -6.89 7.35
N LEU A 182 -1.35 -7.82 6.50
CA LEU A 182 -2.23 -8.69 5.73
C LEU A 182 -3.09 -9.59 6.63
N VAL A 183 -2.48 -10.23 7.63
CA VAL A 183 -3.19 -11.11 8.59
C VAL A 183 -4.18 -10.32 9.44
N GLU A 184 -3.77 -9.16 9.95
CA GLU A 184 -4.62 -8.26 10.74
C GLU A 184 -5.81 -7.76 9.90
N HIS A 185 -5.55 -7.31 8.66
CA HIS A 185 -6.60 -6.84 7.76
C HIS A 185 -7.60 -7.97 7.42
N GLY A 186 -7.13 -9.18 7.14
CA GLY A 186 -7.99 -10.35 6.92
C GLY A 186 -8.84 -10.72 8.14
N SER A 187 -8.26 -10.65 9.35
CA SER A 187 -8.96 -10.97 10.60
C SER A 187 -10.04 -9.95 10.94
N ASN A 188 -9.78 -8.66 10.68
CA ASN A 188 -10.75 -7.58 10.86
C ASN A 188 -11.94 -7.72 9.90
N LEU A 189 -11.68 -8.04 8.62
CA LEU A 189 -12.73 -8.29 7.64
C LEU A 189 -13.64 -9.45 8.05
N ARG A 190 -13.04 -10.54 8.55
CA ARG A 190 -13.81 -11.70 9.05
C ARG A 190 -14.67 -11.36 10.26
N SER A 191 -14.11 -10.66 11.24
CA SER A 191 -14.85 -10.27 12.46
C SER A 191 -16.02 -9.33 12.14
N ASN A 192 -15.84 -8.42 11.18
CA ASN A 192 -16.91 -7.53 10.72
C ASN A 192 -18.05 -8.29 10.02
N TYR A 193 -17.71 -9.31 9.22
CA TYR A 193 -18.73 -10.18 8.59
C TYR A 193 -19.53 -10.96 9.64
N GLU A 194 -18.85 -11.54 10.63
CA GLU A 194 -19.50 -12.31 11.71
C GLU A 194 -20.41 -11.41 12.58
N GLN A 195 -19.99 -10.18 12.90
CA GLN A 195 -20.83 -9.22 13.64
C GLN A 195 -22.03 -8.72 12.84
N ASN A 196 -21.87 -8.45 11.54
CA ASN A 196 -22.98 -8.03 10.69
C ASN A 196 -23.98 -9.17 10.49
N SER A 197 -23.51 -10.40 10.29
CA SER A 197 -24.38 -11.58 10.20
C SER A 197 -25.18 -11.80 11.49
N GLN A 198 -24.58 -11.60 12.67
CA GLN A 198 -25.31 -11.70 13.95
C GLN A 198 -26.33 -10.58 14.13
N ARG A 199 -26.04 -9.35 13.68
CA ARG A 199 -27.00 -8.24 13.71
C ARG A 199 -28.20 -8.49 12.79
N ASP A 200 -27.98 -9.04 11.61
CA ASP A 200 -29.06 -9.36 10.67
C ASP A 200 -29.97 -10.47 11.22
N VAL A 201 -29.41 -11.47 11.90
CA VAL A 201 -30.19 -12.51 12.59
C VAL A 201 -31.00 -11.91 13.75
N LEU A 202 -30.42 -10.99 14.51
CA LEU A 202 -31.11 -10.31 15.61
C LEU A 202 -32.20 -9.35 15.11
N ASP A 203 -31.98 -8.62 14.01
CA ASP A 203 -33.00 -7.76 13.39
C ASP A 203 -34.14 -8.60 12.79
N PHE A 204 -33.82 -9.72 12.12
CA PHE A 204 -34.85 -10.66 11.66
C PHE A 204 -35.67 -11.21 12.82
N SER A 205 -35.01 -11.62 13.92
CA SER A 205 -35.67 -12.13 15.11
C SER A 205 -36.53 -11.05 15.80
N HIS A 206 -36.05 -9.81 15.86
CA HIS A 206 -36.78 -8.68 16.47
C HIS A 206 -37.99 -8.27 15.62
N ARG A 207 -37.89 -8.32 14.29
CA ARG A 207 -39.03 -8.12 13.37
C ARG A 207 -40.07 -9.23 13.50
N LEU A 208 -39.65 -10.49 13.64
CA LEU A 208 -40.55 -11.61 13.90
C LEU A 208 -41.26 -11.47 15.26
N PHE A 209 -40.53 -11.05 16.29
CA PHE A 209 -41.09 -10.90 17.63
C PHE A 209 -42.04 -9.69 17.73
N SER A 210 -41.73 -8.60 17.02
CA SER A 210 -42.58 -7.41 16.96
C SER A 210 -43.88 -7.66 16.19
N SER A 211 -43.86 -8.51 15.15
CA SER A 211 -45.09 -8.88 14.43
C SER A 211 -46.00 -9.83 15.23
N VAL A 212 -45.47 -10.53 16.24
CA VAL A 212 -46.24 -11.41 17.14
C VAL A 212 -46.91 -10.64 18.28
N LEU A 213 -46.47 -9.43 18.61
CA LEU A 213 -46.97 -8.67 19.77
C LEU A 213 -47.97 -7.55 19.44
N VAL A 214 -48.23 -7.24 18.16
CA VAL A 214 -49.10 -6.11 17.79
C VAL A 214 -50.60 -6.43 17.81
N ASP A 215 -51.02 -7.69 17.74
CA ASP A 215 -52.44 -8.03 17.83
C ASP A 215 -52.68 -9.13 18.86
N GLY A 216 -53.26 -8.75 20.00
CA GLY A 216 -53.63 -9.63 21.11
C GLY A 216 -54.76 -10.61 20.76
N GLN A 217 -54.54 -11.51 19.80
CA GLN A 217 -55.38 -12.67 19.52
C GLN A 217 -54.51 -13.86 19.10
N PRO A 218 -54.57 -15.01 19.82
CA PRO A 218 -53.91 -16.22 19.36
C PRO A 218 -54.74 -16.79 18.20
N LYS A 219 -54.32 -16.54 16.97
CA LYS A 219 -54.84 -17.26 15.80
C LYS A 219 -53.78 -18.20 15.27
N GLU A 220 -54.22 -19.44 15.09
CA GLU A 220 -53.53 -20.54 14.43
C GLU A 220 -52.78 -20.05 13.16
N TYR A 221 -51.49 -19.80 13.30
CA TYR A 221 -50.64 -19.42 12.18
C TYR A 221 -49.26 -20.08 12.27
N PHE A 222 -49.22 -21.35 12.67
CA PHE A 222 -47.98 -22.12 12.80
C PHE A 222 -48.03 -23.51 12.16
N SER A 223 -48.79 -23.67 11.07
CA SER A 223 -48.78 -24.93 10.28
C SER A 223 -48.49 -24.76 8.79
N SER A 224 -48.37 -23.53 8.24
CA SER A 224 -48.21 -23.34 6.78
C SER A 224 -46.89 -22.74 6.30
N GLN A 225 -45.99 -22.29 7.18
CA GLN A 225 -44.75 -21.59 6.77
C GLN A 225 -43.45 -22.33 7.10
N ILE A 226 -43.47 -23.44 7.85
CA ILE A 226 -42.26 -24.28 8.04
C ILE A 226 -41.95 -25.10 6.77
N SER A 227 -42.89 -25.22 5.82
CA SER A 227 -42.71 -26.02 4.60
C SER A 227 -42.01 -25.28 3.44
N LYS A 228 -41.67 -23.99 3.56
CA LYS A 228 -41.07 -23.22 2.43
C LYS A 228 -39.68 -22.61 2.66
N THR A 229 -39.10 -22.73 3.85
CA THR A 229 -37.70 -22.33 4.08
C THR A 229 -36.80 -23.44 4.62
N ALA A 230 -37.33 -24.66 4.78
CA ALA A 230 -36.52 -25.87 4.88
C ALA A 230 -36.07 -26.35 3.48
N SER A 231 -35.33 -25.52 2.76
CA SER A 231 -34.51 -25.97 1.64
C SER A 231 -33.13 -25.32 1.76
N LYS A 232 -32.21 -26.14 2.28
CA LYS A 232 -30.75 -25.96 2.41
C LYS A 232 -30.33 -25.06 3.58
N PRO A 233 -29.75 -25.70 4.62
CA PRO A 233 -28.30 -25.90 4.59
C PRO A 233 -27.87 -27.34 4.94
N CYS A 234 -26.58 -27.62 4.70
CA CYS A 234 -25.83 -28.85 5.02
C CYS A 234 -25.89 -29.99 3.98
N ALA A 235 -25.10 -29.82 2.91
CA ALA A 235 -24.36 -30.94 2.32
C ALA A 235 -22.88 -30.52 2.27
N LEU A 236 -21.99 -31.46 2.55
CA LEU A 236 -20.52 -31.34 2.67
C LEU A 236 -19.99 -30.81 4.02
N ILE A 237 -20.13 -31.63 5.06
CA ILE A 237 -19.02 -32.24 5.84
C ILE A 237 -19.66 -33.34 6.70
N GLN A 238 -19.56 -34.59 6.25
CA GLN A 238 -19.44 -35.84 7.03
C GLN A 238 -19.76 -37.01 6.11
N GLU A 239 -18.75 -37.40 5.34
CA GLU A 239 -18.72 -38.72 4.69
C GLU A 239 -17.28 -39.22 4.70
N LEU A 240 -16.66 -39.24 5.88
CA LEU A 240 -15.40 -39.94 6.16
C LEU A 240 -15.35 -40.33 7.64
N SER A 241 -16.26 -41.23 8.03
CA SER A 241 -16.07 -42.06 9.22
C SER A 241 -17.02 -43.25 9.12
N SER A 242 -16.42 -44.45 9.10
CA SER A 242 -17.05 -45.76 9.31
C SER A 242 -17.54 -46.51 8.06
N GLN A 243 -16.59 -47.03 7.28
CA GLN A 243 -16.60 -48.47 6.97
C GLN A 243 -15.21 -49.02 7.30
N ASP A 244 -15.17 -49.70 8.44
CA ASP A 244 -14.09 -50.57 8.90
C ASP A 244 -14.06 -51.88 8.10
N ASP A 245 -12.86 -52.48 8.09
CA ASP A 245 -12.56 -53.92 8.06
C ASP A 245 -12.89 -54.75 6.80
N ASN A 246 -11.85 -55.06 6.00
CA ASN A 246 -11.11 -56.33 6.14
C ASN A 246 -10.18 -56.62 4.93
N GLN A 247 -8.95 -57.06 5.29
CA GLN A 247 -8.11 -58.08 4.61
C GLN A 247 -7.63 -57.75 3.18
N GLU A 248 -6.36 -57.89 2.78
CA GLU A 248 -5.43 -59.01 2.95
C GLU A 248 -4.07 -58.60 2.34
N GLU A 249 -2.93 -59.03 2.93
CA GLU A 249 -1.63 -59.06 2.26
C GLU A 249 -1.67 -60.02 1.04
N PRO A 250 -0.74 -59.89 0.07
CA PRO A 250 0.39 -60.82 0.12
C PRO A 250 1.74 -60.25 -0.36
N ASN A 251 2.78 -60.68 0.36
CA ASN A 251 4.10 -61.18 -0.06
C ASN A 251 4.67 -60.94 -1.49
N ASP A 252 5.95 -60.57 -1.44
CA ASP A 252 7.09 -61.02 -2.25
C ASP A 252 7.18 -60.63 -3.75
N LYS A 253 8.10 -59.69 -4.03
CA LYS A 253 9.43 -59.98 -4.62
C LYS A 253 10.29 -58.72 -4.76
#